data_AF-A0A1S6H6Y1-F1
#
_entry.id   AF-A0A1S6H6Y1-F1
#
_cell.length_a   1.000
_cell.length_b   1.000
_cell.length_c   1.000
_cell.angle_alpha   90.00
_cell.angle_beta   90.00
_cell.angle_gamma   90.00
#
_symmetry.space_group_name_H-M   'P 1'
#
loop_
_entity.id
_entity.type
_entity.pdbx_description
1 polymer ?
#
loop_
_entity_poly.entity_id
_entity_poly.type
_entity_poly.pdbx_seq_one_letter_code
_entity_poly.pdbx_strand_id
1 'polypeptide(L)'
;MKTQIRELGKKGQVGETLTWIVATLLVIILLIFFIFGSSLLGKTKKLGNTFRESLTSSQTFEGTDPLLKKSLFAYVTAGSDLEKINLDREIFNLANRQGSDLDYNETKKNMILRYAER
;
A
#
# COMPACT_ATOMS: atom_id res chain seq x y z
N MET A 1 43.50 27.13 47.50
CA MET A 1 43.34 25.87 46.74
C MET A 1 41.87 25.52 46.40
N LYS A 2 40.97 26.51 46.22
CA LYS A 2 39.55 26.27 45.86
C LYS A 2 39.17 26.73 44.45
N THR A 3 40.04 27.51 43.81
CA THR A 3 39.79 28.12 42.49
C THR A 3 40.13 27.19 41.33
N GLN A 4 41.12 26.32 41.46
CA GLN A 4 41.50 25.41 40.35
C GLN A 4 40.50 24.29 40.08
N ILE A 5 39.74 23.83 41.08
CA ILE A 5 38.76 22.74 40.91
C ILE A 5 37.54 23.21 40.08
N ARG A 6 37.19 24.51 40.13
CA ARG A 6 36.05 25.05 39.38
C ARG A 6 36.25 25.09 37.86
N GLU A 7 37.49 25.15 37.38
CA GLU A 7 37.74 25.23 35.93
C GLU A 7 37.69 23.87 35.22
N LEU A 8 38.00 22.79 35.93
CA LEU A 8 37.92 21.42 35.42
C LEU A 8 36.47 21.01 35.10
N GLY A 9 35.51 21.37 35.97
CA GLY A 9 34.10 21.07 35.75
C GLY A 9 33.49 21.80 34.54
N LYS A 10 33.93 23.05 34.27
CA LYS A 10 33.45 23.82 33.11
C LYS A 10 33.91 23.23 31.77
N LYS A 11 35.13 22.69 31.69
CA LYS A 11 35.64 22.06 30.46
C LYS A 11 34.95 20.71 30.18
N GLY A 12 34.69 19.92 31.21
CA GLY A 12 33.96 18.65 31.08
C GLY A 12 32.52 18.84 30.57
N GLN A 13 31.81 19.84 31.10
CA GLN A 13 30.43 20.14 30.72
C GLN A 13 30.28 20.58 29.25
N VAL A 14 31.28 21.30 28.71
CA VAL A 14 31.29 21.70 27.29
C VAL A 14 31.49 20.47 26.40
N GLY A 15 32.38 19.55 26.77
CA GLY A 15 32.63 18.32 26.02
C GLY A 15 31.41 17.38 25.98
N GLU A 16 30.70 17.26 27.10
CA GLU A 16 29.47 16.48 27.19
C GLU A 16 28.35 17.07 26.31
N THR A 17 28.17 18.40 26.38
CA THR A 17 27.15 19.09 25.57
C THR A 17 27.48 19.00 24.08
N LEU A 18 28.76 19.14 23.70
CA LEU A 18 29.20 19.02 22.32
C LEU A 18 28.95 17.61 21.77
N THR A 19 29.21 16.58 22.59
CA THR A 19 28.99 15.17 22.22
C THR A 19 27.50 14.90 22.00
N TRP A 20 26.63 15.43 22.86
CA TRP A 20 25.19 15.31 22.70
C TRP A 20 24.69 15.97 21.41
N ILE A 21 25.17 17.18 21.11
CA ILE A 21 24.85 17.88 19.86
C ILE A 21 25.29 17.05 18.65
N VAL A 22 26.52 16.52 18.65
CA VAL A 22 27.04 15.68 17.55
C VAL A 22 26.20 14.42 17.38
N ALA A 23 25.80 13.77 18.48
CA ALA A 23 24.94 12.59 18.44
C ALA A 23 23.57 12.88 17.80
N THR A 24 22.93 14.00 18.16
CA THR A 24 21.65 14.39 17.54
C THR A 24 21.79 14.67 16.04
N LEU A 25 22.91 15.25 15.64
CA LEU A 25 23.19 15.59 14.25
C LEU A 25 23.37 14.33 13.39
N LEU A 26 24.05 13.30 13.93
CA LEU A 26 24.16 11.98 13.28
C LEU A 26 22.79 11.31 13.07
N VAL A 27 21.90 11.39 14.07
CA VAL A 27 20.55 10.82 13.97
C VAL A 27 19.73 11.51 12.88
N ILE A 28 19.81 12.85 12.79
CA ILE A 28 19.15 13.62 11.73
C ILE A 28 19.67 13.22 10.35
N ILE A 29 21.00 13.10 10.20
CA ILE A 29 21.61 12.66 8.94
C ILE A 29 21.13 11.26 8.55
N LEU A 30 21.11 10.30 9.49
CA LEU A 30 20.59 8.95 9.25
C LEU A 30 19.13 8.97 8.80
N LEU A 31 18.27 9.75 9.46
CA LEU A 31 16.86 9.92 9.10
C LEU A 31 16.70 10.40 7.65
N ILE A 32 17.50 11.39 7.24
CA ILE A 32 17.49 11.89 5.87
C ILE A 32 17.85 10.75 4.90
N PHE A 33 18.92 10.00 5.16
CA PHE A 33 19.28 8.85 4.33
C PHE A 33 18.19 7.79 4.26
N PHE A 34 17.50 7.50 5.36
CA PHE A 34 16.39 6.54 5.38
C PHE A 34 15.16 7.03 4.61
N ILE A 35 14.83 8.32 4.71
CA ILE A 35 13.71 8.91 3.96
C ILE A 35 14.00 8.85 2.45
N PHE A 36 15.19 9.27 2.03
CA PHE A 36 15.59 9.21 0.62
C PHE A 36 15.76 7.77 0.13
N GLY A 37 16.38 6.91 0.94
CA GLY A 37 16.55 5.48 0.64
C GLY A 37 15.21 4.78 0.46
N SER A 38 14.26 5.02 1.36
CA SER A 38 12.90 4.48 1.28
C SER A 38 12.12 5.06 0.09
N SER A 39 12.31 6.34 -0.23
CA SER A 39 11.69 6.98 -1.40
C SER A 39 12.20 6.38 -2.71
N LEU A 40 13.50 6.11 -2.81
CA LEU A 40 14.09 5.43 -3.96
C LEU A 40 13.62 3.97 -4.04
N LEU A 41 13.59 3.27 -2.91
CA LEU A 41 13.13 1.88 -2.85
C LEU A 41 11.63 1.75 -3.19
N GLY A 42 10.82 2.75 -2.81
CA GLY A 42 9.41 2.86 -3.18
C GLY A 42 9.20 3.13 -4.67
N LYS A 43 10.10 3.87 -5.31
CA LYS A 43 10.07 4.11 -6.77
C LYS A 43 10.58 2.91 -7.59
N THR A 44 11.58 2.17 -7.09
CA THR A 44 12.06 0.93 -7.72
C THR A 44 11.14 -0.27 -7.44
N LYS A 45 10.22 -0.16 -6.46
CA LYS A 45 8.99 -0.94 -6.41
C LYS A 45 7.87 -0.33 -7.25
N LYS A 46 8.18 0.18 -8.46
CA LYS A 46 7.38 -0.26 -9.60
C LYS A 46 7.56 -1.77 -9.64
N LEU A 47 6.66 -2.49 -8.94
CA LEU A 47 6.50 -3.93 -9.02
C LEU A 47 6.76 -4.31 -10.47
N GLY A 48 7.86 -5.03 -10.70
CA GLY A 48 8.24 -5.43 -12.03
C GLY A 48 7.05 -6.10 -12.71
N ASN A 49 7.00 -5.95 -14.03
CA ASN A 49 6.05 -6.52 -15.00
C ASN A 49 5.76 -8.04 -14.84
N THR A 50 6.23 -8.70 -13.80
CA THR A 50 6.03 -10.11 -13.48
C THR A 50 5.11 -10.33 -12.28
N PHE A 51 4.81 -9.30 -11.47
CA PHE A 51 3.78 -9.38 -10.43
C PHE A 51 2.41 -8.99 -11.01
N ARG A 52 1.91 -9.86 -11.89
CA ARG A 52 0.56 -9.81 -12.49
C ARG A 52 0.32 -8.53 -13.32
N GLU A 53 0.81 -8.50 -14.56
CA GLU A 53 0.28 -7.64 -15.65
C GLU A 53 -1.25 -7.74 -15.80
N SER A 54 -1.86 -8.80 -15.25
CA SER A 54 -3.31 -8.94 -15.08
C SER A 54 -3.98 -7.86 -14.20
N LEU A 55 -3.25 -7.07 -13.40
CA LEU A 55 -3.85 -6.10 -12.47
C LEU A 55 -3.53 -4.64 -12.82
N THR A 56 -2.59 -4.37 -13.73
CA THR A 56 -2.14 -3.00 -14.03
C THR A 56 -1.88 -2.76 -15.53
N SER A 57 -2.64 -3.42 -16.41
CA SER A 57 -2.75 -2.97 -17.80
C SER A 57 -3.54 -1.66 -17.82
N SER A 58 -2.85 -0.59 -18.20
CA SER A 58 -3.36 0.78 -18.33
C SER A 58 -4.32 0.97 -19.52
N GLN A 59 -5.03 -0.08 -19.95
CA GLN A 59 -5.95 0.01 -21.09
C GLN A 59 -7.37 -0.52 -20.84
N THR A 60 -7.68 -1.08 -19.68
CA THR A 60 -9.09 -1.38 -19.32
C THR A 60 -9.22 -1.52 -17.81
N PHE A 61 -9.01 -0.42 -17.09
CA PHE A 61 -9.30 -0.35 -15.65
C PHE A 61 -10.82 -0.30 -15.45
N GLU A 62 -11.48 -1.43 -15.75
CA GLU A 62 -12.84 -1.70 -15.32
C GLU A 62 -12.87 -1.61 -13.79
N GLY A 63 -13.53 -0.58 -13.29
CA GLY A 63 -14.05 -0.48 -11.94
C GLY A 63 -13.02 -0.31 -10.83
N THR A 64 -13.02 0.90 -10.26
CA THR A 64 -12.33 1.33 -9.05
C THR A 64 -12.71 0.57 -7.79
N ASP A 65 -13.71 -0.33 -7.80
CA ASP A 65 -14.19 -0.97 -6.57
C ASP A 65 -13.58 -2.36 -6.32
N PRO A 66 -12.70 -2.52 -5.31
CA PRO A 66 -12.14 -3.80 -4.92
C PRO A 66 -13.18 -4.77 -4.35
N LEU A 67 -14.31 -4.26 -3.81
CA LEU A 67 -15.36 -5.08 -3.22
C LEU A 67 -16.15 -5.81 -4.31
N LEU A 68 -16.59 -5.10 -5.34
CA LEU A 68 -17.28 -5.69 -6.49
C LEU A 68 -16.44 -6.79 -7.18
N LYS A 69 -15.13 -6.58 -7.29
CA LYS A 69 -14.22 -7.59 -7.85
C LYS A 69 -14.10 -8.85 -6.99
N LYS A 70 -14.06 -8.70 -5.67
CA LYS A 70 -13.99 -9.85 -4.74
C LYS A 70 -15.28 -10.66 -4.77
N SER A 71 -16.44 -9.99 -4.83
CA SER A 71 -17.74 -10.66 -4.85
C SER A 71 -18.01 -11.38 -6.18
N LEU A 72 -17.67 -10.77 -7.32
CA LEU A 72 -17.73 -11.46 -8.63
C LEU A 72 -16.77 -12.66 -8.72
N PHE A 73 -15.57 -12.56 -8.15
CA PHE A 73 -14.66 -13.70 -8.08
C PHE A 73 -15.25 -14.86 -7.24
N ALA A 74 -15.88 -14.53 -6.11
CA ALA A 74 -16.58 -15.52 -5.28
C ALA A 74 -17.74 -16.17 -6.04
N TYR A 75 -18.52 -15.39 -6.82
CA TYR A 75 -19.60 -15.90 -7.66
C TYR A 75 -19.11 -16.92 -8.71
N VAL A 76 -18.00 -16.62 -9.39
CA VAL A 76 -17.43 -17.52 -10.40
C VAL A 76 -16.86 -18.80 -9.78
N THR A 77 -16.33 -18.70 -8.55
CA THR A 77 -15.72 -19.83 -7.83
C THR A 77 -16.73 -20.68 -7.06
N ALA A 78 -17.95 -20.16 -6.82
CA ALA A 78 -19.00 -20.87 -6.10
C ALA A 78 -19.38 -22.16 -6.86
N GLY A 79 -19.29 -23.30 -6.18
CA GLY A 79 -19.55 -24.61 -6.78
C GLY A 79 -21.04 -24.97 -6.86
N SER A 80 -21.89 -24.32 -6.06
CA SER A 80 -23.32 -24.64 -5.99
C SER A 80 -24.19 -23.55 -6.63
N ASP A 81 -25.26 -23.96 -7.32
CA ASP A 81 -26.16 -23.02 -8.01
C ASP A 81 -26.95 -22.13 -7.04
N LEU A 82 -27.24 -22.64 -5.83
CA LEU A 82 -27.87 -21.88 -4.75
C LEU A 82 -26.99 -20.73 -4.25
N GLU A 83 -25.68 -20.96 -4.08
CA GLU A 83 -24.74 -19.91 -3.67
C GLU A 83 -24.56 -18.86 -4.77
N LYS A 84 -24.53 -19.27 -6.04
CA LYS A 84 -24.47 -18.35 -7.17
C LYS A 84 -25.66 -17.40 -7.19
N ILE A 85 -26.89 -17.90 -6.99
CA ILE A 85 -28.10 -17.07 -6.98
C ILE A 85 -28.05 -16.03 -5.85
N ASN A 86 -27.60 -16.42 -4.66
CA ASN A 86 -27.48 -15.52 -3.52
C ASN A 86 -26.41 -14.44 -3.77
N LEU A 87 -25.26 -14.84 -4.30
CA LEU A 87 -24.16 -13.92 -4.63
C LEU A 87 -24.56 -12.96 -5.75
N ASP A 88 -25.29 -13.40 -6.78
CA ASP A 88 -25.75 -12.52 -7.87
C ASP A 88 -26.62 -11.37 -7.35
N ARG A 89 -27.52 -11.66 -6.40
CA ARG A 89 -28.35 -10.64 -5.74
C ARG A 89 -27.51 -9.66 -4.93
N GLU A 90 -26.50 -10.15 -4.21
CA GLU A 90 -25.62 -9.30 -3.41
C GLU A 90 -24.76 -8.38 -4.28
N ILE A 91 -24.17 -8.92 -5.35
CA ILE A 91 -23.34 -8.17 -6.29
C ILE A 91 -24.16 -7.09 -7.01
N PHE A 92 -25.38 -7.43 -7.45
CA PHE A 92 -26.30 -6.46 -8.06
C PHE A 92 -26.62 -5.29 -7.10
N ASN A 93 -26.88 -5.60 -5.83
CA ASN A 93 -27.14 -4.57 -4.81
C ASN A 93 -25.91 -3.70 -4.54
N LEU A 94 -24.70 -4.27 -4.55
CA LEU A 94 -23.45 -3.53 -4.37
C LEU A 94 -23.17 -2.58 -5.54
N ALA A 95 -23.37 -3.04 -6.78
CA ALA A 95 -23.24 -2.22 -7.98
C ALA A 95 -24.20 -1.03 -7.97
N ASN A 96 -25.46 -1.27 -7.60
CA ASN A 96 -26.49 -0.22 -7.55
C ASN A 96 -26.27 0.78 -6.40
N ARG A 97 -25.72 0.35 -5.25
CA ARG A 97 -25.45 1.22 -4.10
C ARG A 97 -24.29 2.19 -4.32
N GLN A 98 -23.29 1.80 -5.10
CA GLN A 98 -22.12 2.65 -5.32
C GLN A 98 -22.28 3.66 -6.44
N GLY A 99 -23.42 3.66 -7.16
CA GLY A 99 -23.63 4.57 -8.29
C GLY A 99 -22.54 4.44 -9.35
N SER A 100 -21.90 3.26 -9.44
CA SER A 100 -20.82 3.06 -10.39
C SER A 100 -21.44 3.00 -11.79
N ASP A 101 -20.98 3.87 -12.69
CA ASP A 101 -21.29 3.90 -14.13
C ASP A 101 -20.75 2.66 -14.88
N LEU A 102 -20.44 1.59 -14.15
CA LEU A 102 -19.94 0.33 -14.66
C LEU A 102 -21.13 -0.50 -15.10
N ASP A 103 -21.15 -0.88 -16.38
CA ASP A 103 -22.11 -1.85 -16.87
C ASP A 103 -21.84 -3.19 -16.18
N TYR A 104 -22.68 -3.48 -15.18
CA TYR A 104 -22.66 -4.71 -14.40
C TYR A 104 -22.65 -5.95 -15.31
N ASN A 105 -23.40 -5.89 -16.42
CA ASN A 105 -23.54 -6.99 -17.35
C ASN A 105 -22.24 -7.23 -18.13
N GLU A 106 -21.55 -6.17 -18.55
CA GLU A 106 -20.24 -6.28 -19.22
C GLU A 106 -19.17 -6.83 -18.27
N THR A 107 -19.10 -6.29 -17.05
CA THR A 107 -18.10 -6.75 -16.06
C THR A 107 -18.32 -8.22 -15.68
N LYS A 108 -19.58 -8.64 -15.50
CA LYS A 108 -19.96 -10.03 -15.24
C LYS A 108 -19.57 -10.94 -16.41
N LYS A 109 -19.86 -10.52 -17.65
CA LYS A 109 -19.50 -11.27 -18.86
C LYS A 109 -17.98 -11.44 -19.00
N ASN A 110 -17.21 -10.37 -18.81
CA ASN A 110 -15.75 -10.38 -18.92
C ASN A 110 -15.11 -11.28 -17.85
N MET A 111 -15.64 -11.30 -16.63
CA MET A 111 -15.21 -12.23 -15.59
C MET A 111 -15.50 -13.69 -15.97
N ILE A 112 -16.73 -14.00 -16.38
CA ILE A 112 -17.09 -15.38 -16.73
C ILE A 112 -16.21 -15.90 -17.87
N LEU A 113 -16.00 -15.11 -18.94
CA LEU A 113 -15.15 -15.50 -20.07
C LEU A 113 -13.71 -15.79 -19.62
N ARG A 114 -13.13 -14.90 -18.82
CA ARG A 114 -11.74 -15.04 -18.36
C ARG A 114 -11.48 -16.27 -17.50
N TYR A 115 -12.48 -16.73 -16.77
CA TYR A 115 -12.37 -17.91 -15.91
C TYR A 115 -12.92 -19.18 -16.54
N ALA A 116 -13.75 -19.08 -17.58
CA ALA A 116 -14.17 -20.21 -18.40
C ALA A 116 -13.07 -20.67 -19.39
N GLU A 117 -12.13 -19.79 -19.75
CA GLU A 117 -10.97 -20.11 -20.58
C GLU A 117 -9.78 -20.76 -19.83
N ARG A 118 -9.95 -21.07 -18.53
CA ARG A 118 -8.96 -21.85 -17.74
C ARG A 118 -9.39 -23.30 -17.61
#